data_AF-A0A0A0EPY0-F1
#
_entry.id   AF-A0A0A0EPY0-F1
#
_cell.length_a   1.000
_cell.length_b   1.000
_cell.length_c   1.000
_cell.angle_alpha   90.00
_cell.angle_beta   90.00
_cell.angle_gamma   90.00
#
_symmetry.space_group_name_H-M   'P 1'
#
loop_
_entity.id
_entity.type
_entity.pdbx_description
1 polymer ?
#
loop_
_entity_poly.entity_id
_entity_poly.type
_entity_poly.pdbx_seq_one_letter_code
_entity_poly.pdbx_strand_id
1 'polypeptide(L)'
;ERLTGGYYLDIQPDARQLARYGLTVGDVQGTISAALGGELVTTTIEGRERFGVSVRYPRELRDDPQTIASEVLVATADGAQIPLGELATLSINRGATEIRTENALLSAYVYVDTRNSDLGEYVRLAQAAVAEAVDFPPGYYATWSGQYEYMQRAAAKMKIVIPLTLLLIFLLLYLNFRRVSESLIVMLSVPFALVGGIWLMWALDYHLSVAVAVGFIALAGVAAETGVIMLIYLDQALEKVAEARRAQGRPVSLDDLQDAIVSGAVDRVRPKMMTVVAITAGLLPIMWSTGAGSEVTRRIAAPMVGGMASSTVLTLVVIPVIYALVKRHQLARINARPTAERAGPDP
;
A
#
# COMPACT_ATOMS: atom_id res chain seq x y z
N GLU A 1 -22.37 -7.61 8.44
CA GLU A 1 -23.52 -7.32 9.31
C GLU A 1 -24.67 -6.85 8.43
N ARG A 2 -25.88 -7.41 8.57
CA ARG A 2 -27.05 -6.92 7.81
C ARG A 2 -27.57 -5.67 8.51
N LEU A 3 -27.93 -4.64 7.75
CA LEU A 3 -28.58 -3.42 8.27
C LEU A 3 -30.00 -3.72 8.72
N THR A 4 -30.16 -4.52 9.77
CA THR A 4 -31.45 -4.74 10.42
C THR A 4 -31.70 -3.58 11.37
N GLY A 5 -32.79 -2.85 11.13
CA GLY A 5 -33.20 -1.71 11.96
C GLY A 5 -33.51 -2.11 13.41
N GLY A 6 -33.49 -1.11 14.28
CA GLY A 6 -33.84 -1.23 15.70
C GLY A 6 -35.33 -1.02 15.91
N TYR A 7 -35.81 -1.44 17.08
CA TYR A 7 -37.18 -1.14 17.51
C TYR A 7 -37.17 0.10 18.40
N TYR A 8 -38.10 1.00 18.14
CA TYR A 8 -38.34 2.21 18.89
C TYR A 8 -39.79 2.20 19.39
N LEU A 9 -39.98 2.65 20.63
CA LEU A 9 -41.31 2.98 21.15
C LEU A 9 -41.57 4.46 20.88
N ASP A 10 -42.36 4.74 19.87
CA ASP A 10 -42.74 6.09 19.50
C ASP A 10 -43.96 6.52 20.31
N ILE A 11 -43.79 7.56 21.11
CA ILE A 11 -44.85 8.19 21.90
C ILE A 11 -45.20 9.49 21.19
N GLN A 12 -46.33 9.52 20.47
CA GLN A 12 -46.75 10.68 19.69
C GLN A 12 -47.87 11.44 20.44
N PRO A 13 -47.58 12.63 21.00
CA PRO A 13 -48.59 13.40 21.73
C PRO A 13 -49.70 13.90 20.80
N ASP A 14 -50.96 13.77 21.23
CA ASP A 14 -52.12 14.30 20.51
C ASP A 14 -52.38 15.74 20.94
N ALA A 15 -52.06 16.70 20.08
CA ALA A 15 -52.22 18.12 20.33
C ALA A 15 -53.65 18.52 20.76
N ARG A 16 -54.69 17.80 20.31
CA ARG A 16 -56.09 18.10 20.70
C ARG A 16 -56.37 17.68 22.14
N GLN A 17 -55.85 16.53 22.56
CA GLN A 17 -55.99 16.05 23.94
C GLN A 17 -55.16 16.89 24.90
N LEU A 18 -53.92 17.25 24.52
CA LEU A 18 -53.10 18.17 25.30
C LEU A 18 -53.80 19.51 25.53
N ALA A 19 -54.36 20.11 24.47
CA ALA A 19 -55.08 21.38 24.56
C ALA A 19 -56.32 21.30 25.47
N ARG A 20 -57.03 20.15 25.48
CA ARG A 20 -58.20 19.93 26.34
C ARG A 20 -57.83 19.96 27.83
N TYR A 21 -56.65 19.45 28.18
CA TYR A 21 -56.15 19.40 29.55
C TYR A 21 -55.20 20.56 29.90
N GLY A 22 -55.04 21.55 29.00
CA GLY A 22 -54.17 22.70 29.21
C GLY A 22 -52.68 22.35 29.29
N LEU A 23 -52.27 21.19 28.74
CA LEU A 23 -50.90 20.69 28.77
C LEU A 23 -50.12 21.12 27.53
N THR A 24 -48.84 21.37 27.70
CA THR A 24 -47.91 21.56 26.58
C THR A 24 -47.22 20.25 26.19
N VAL A 25 -46.66 20.20 24.99
CA VAL A 25 -45.81 19.06 24.57
C VAL A 25 -44.59 18.92 25.48
N GLY A 26 -44.06 20.04 26.00
CA GLY A 26 -42.94 20.06 26.93
C GLY A 26 -43.26 19.38 28.26
N ASP A 27 -44.48 19.56 28.79
CA ASP A 27 -44.91 18.93 30.04
C ASP A 27 -44.93 17.40 29.91
N VAL A 28 -45.49 16.89 28.81
CA VAL A 28 -45.52 15.45 28.52
C VAL A 28 -44.12 14.89 28.26
N GLN A 29 -43.29 15.59 27.50
CA GLN A 29 -41.91 15.17 27.25
C GLN A 29 -41.07 15.17 28.53
N GLY A 30 -41.24 16.15 29.42
CA GLY A 30 -40.59 16.19 30.73
C GLY A 30 -40.97 14.97 31.59
N THR A 31 -42.25 14.63 31.64
CA THR A 31 -42.71 13.41 32.34
C THR A 31 -42.11 12.15 31.71
N ILE A 32 -42.04 12.04 30.39
CA ILE A 32 -41.42 10.89 29.69
C ILE A 32 -39.93 10.77 30.04
N SER A 33 -39.17 11.87 29.99
CA SER A 33 -37.73 11.89 30.30
C SER A 33 -37.45 11.48 31.75
N ALA A 34 -38.23 11.99 32.70
CA ALA A 34 -38.10 11.62 34.11
C ALA A 34 -38.61 10.19 34.39
N ALA A 35 -39.86 9.88 34.05
CA ALA A 35 -40.50 8.61 34.43
C ALA A 35 -39.92 7.40 33.67
N LEU A 36 -39.68 7.54 32.36
CA LEU A 36 -39.22 6.44 31.51
C LEU A 36 -37.71 6.50 31.24
N GLY A 37 -37.19 7.69 30.94
CA GLY A 37 -35.79 7.91 30.55
C GLY A 37 -34.78 7.76 31.69
N GLY A 38 -35.20 8.09 32.93
CA GLY A 38 -34.28 8.13 34.08
C GLY A 38 -33.34 9.32 34.01
N GLU A 39 -33.89 10.50 33.74
CA GLU A 39 -33.15 11.75 33.65
C GLU A 39 -32.38 12.06 34.95
N LEU A 40 -31.16 12.58 34.80
CA LEU A 40 -30.30 12.99 35.90
C LEU A 40 -30.79 14.34 36.43
N VAL A 41 -31.33 14.33 37.65
CA VAL A 41 -31.96 15.49 38.30
C VAL A 41 -30.93 16.35 39.02
N THR A 42 -29.94 15.73 39.65
CA THR A 42 -28.86 16.45 40.35
C THR A 42 -27.62 15.57 40.48
N THR A 43 -26.55 16.10 41.05
CA THR A 43 -25.31 15.38 41.33
C THR A 43 -24.94 15.57 42.79
N THR A 44 -24.74 14.49 43.55
CA THR A 44 -24.22 14.55 44.91
C THR A 44 -22.70 14.70 44.87
N ILE A 45 -22.17 15.44 45.85
CA ILE A 45 -20.72 15.65 46.00
C ILE A 45 -20.29 14.97 47.30
N GLU A 46 -19.50 13.91 47.17
CA GLU A 46 -19.02 13.11 48.29
C GLU A 46 -17.49 13.18 48.29
N GLY A 47 -16.96 14.21 48.95
CA GLY A 47 -15.53 14.52 48.94
C GLY A 47 -15.04 14.97 47.56
N ARG A 48 -14.23 14.14 46.89
CA ARG A 48 -13.72 14.39 45.53
C ARG A 48 -14.55 13.69 44.45
N GLU A 49 -15.48 12.83 44.84
CA GLU A 49 -16.32 12.05 43.94
C GLU A 49 -17.64 12.78 43.67
N ARG A 50 -18.21 12.52 42.49
CA ARG A 50 -19.47 13.11 42.03
C ARG A 50 -20.36 12.00 41.50
N PHE A 51 -21.54 11.84 42.08
CA PHE A 51 -22.51 10.82 41.68
C PHE A 51 -23.79 11.44 41.14
N GLY A 52 -24.25 10.98 39.98
CA GLY A 52 -25.51 11.42 39.39
C GLY A 52 -26.72 10.82 40.12
N VAL A 53 -27.68 11.66 40.49
CA VAL A 53 -28.98 11.24 41.03
C VAL A 53 -30.01 11.35 39.92
N SER A 54 -30.63 10.23 39.57
CA SER A 54 -31.73 10.17 38.61
C SER A 54 -33.02 9.78 39.31
N VAL A 55 -34.14 10.25 38.77
CA VAL A 55 -35.48 9.84 39.18
C VAL A 55 -36.07 9.05 38.04
N ARG A 56 -36.72 7.92 38.34
CA ARG A 56 -37.34 7.03 37.37
C ARG A 56 -38.46 6.23 38.01
N TYR A 57 -39.49 5.89 37.23
CA TYR A 57 -40.53 4.99 37.72
C TYR A 57 -39.98 3.57 37.95
N PRO A 58 -40.56 2.82 38.91
CA PRO A 58 -40.31 1.40 39.08
C PRO A 58 -40.48 0.66 37.75
N ARG A 59 -39.66 -0.36 37.54
CA ARG A 59 -39.60 -1.12 36.29
C ARG A 59 -40.97 -1.68 35.89
N GLU A 60 -41.73 -2.17 36.87
CA GLU A 60 -43.06 -2.76 36.69
C GLU A 60 -44.05 -1.82 35.99
N LEU A 61 -43.91 -0.50 36.15
CA LEU A 61 -44.79 0.50 35.53
C LEU A 61 -44.34 0.90 34.11
N ARG A 62 -43.27 0.31 33.60
CA ARG A 62 -42.65 0.68 32.31
C ARG A 62 -42.09 -0.51 31.52
N ASP A 63 -42.54 -1.72 31.82
CA ASP A 63 -42.05 -2.94 31.17
C ASP A 63 -42.72 -3.17 29.81
N ASP A 64 -43.95 -2.70 29.61
CA ASP A 64 -44.67 -2.83 28.33
C ASP A 64 -45.43 -1.54 27.94
N PRO A 65 -45.71 -1.35 26.63
CA PRO A 65 -46.38 -0.15 26.15
C PRO A 65 -47.79 0.10 26.71
N GLN A 66 -48.52 -0.95 27.10
CA GLN A 66 -49.89 -0.80 27.64
C GLN A 66 -49.82 -0.27 29.07
N THR A 67 -48.93 -0.83 29.89
CA THR A 67 -48.67 -0.34 31.24
C THR A 67 -48.11 1.08 31.22
N ILE A 68 -47.23 1.41 30.26
CA ILE A 68 -46.76 2.79 30.09
C ILE A 68 -47.94 3.73 29.79
N ALA A 69 -48.89 3.31 28.97
CA ALA A 69 -50.05 4.12 28.61
C ALA A 69 -51.02 4.35 29.79
N SER A 70 -51.20 3.37 30.68
CA SER A 70 -52.13 3.48 31.82
C SER A 70 -51.50 4.07 33.10
N GLU A 71 -50.26 3.70 33.41
CA GLU A 71 -49.64 3.98 34.71
C GLU A 71 -48.72 5.21 34.71
N VAL A 72 -48.25 5.68 33.55
CA VAL A 72 -47.47 6.93 33.49
C VAL A 72 -48.42 8.11 33.51
N LEU A 73 -48.37 8.88 34.59
CA LEU A 73 -49.28 9.99 34.84
C LEU A 73 -48.60 11.33 34.57
N VAL A 74 -49.29 12.20 33.84
CA VAL A 74 -48.88 13.59 33.60
C VAL A 74 -49.76 14.50 34.47
N ALA A 75 -49.12 15.33 35.28
CA ALA A 75 -49.80 16.29 36.14
C ALA A 75 -50.20 17.54 35.35
N THR A 76 -51.46 17.94 35.45
CA THR A 76 -51.97 19.22 34.96
C THR A 76 -51.69 20.35 35.94
N ALA A 77 -51.77 21.61 35.49
CA ALA A 77 -51.60 22.78 36.36
C ALA A 77 -52.61 22.82 37.52
N ASP A 78 -53.80 22.25 37.32
CA ASP A 78 -54.86 22.13 38.33
C ASP A 78 -54.68 20.92 39.26
N GLY A 79 -53.59 20.15 39.09
CA GLY A 79 -53.23 19.00 39.93
C GLY A 79 -53.87 17.67 39.52
N ALA A 80 -54.73 17.65 38.49
CA ALA A 80 -55.27 16.40 37.95
C ALA A 80 -54.15 15.56 37.30
N GLN A 81 -54.20 14.25 37.49
CA GLN A 81 -53.24 13.28 36.96
C GLN A 81 -53.88 12.54 35.80
N ILE A 82 -53.36 12.73 34.59
CA ILE A 82 -53.91 12.14 33.36
C ILE A 82 -52.97 11.04 32.85
N PRO A 83 -53.46 9.83 32.55
CA PRO A 83 -52.66 8.76 31.96
C PRO A 83 -52.07 9.16 30.60
N LEU A 84 -50.84 8.74 30.33
CA LEU A 84 -50.13 9.06 29.09
C LEU A 84 -50.87 8.56 27.84
N GLY A 85 -51.58 7.45 27.92
CA GLY A 85 -52.38 6.89 26.84
C GLY A 85 -53.59 7.73 26.42
N GLU A 86 -54.07 8.63 27.28
CA GLU A 86 -55.10 9.60 26.91
C GLU A 86 -54.52 10.82 26.20
N LEU A 87 -53.22 11.09 26.40
CA LEU A 87 -52.52 12.27 25.90
C LEU A 87 -51.67 11.98 24.66
N ALA A 88 -51.28 10.72 24.45
CA ALA A 88 -50.37 10.31 23.39
C ALA A 88 -50.70 8.90 22.85
N THR A 89 -50.42 8.68 21.56
CA THR A 89 -50.49 7.35 20.94
C THR A 89 -49.13 6.68 21.03
N LEU A 90 -49.09 5.45 21.55
CA LEU A 90 -47.87 4.65 21.67
C LEU A 90 -47.83 3.60 20.55
N SER A 91 -46.73 3.56 19.80
CA SER A 91 -46.53 2.57 18.72
C SER A 91 -45.10 2.04 18.71
N ILE A 92 -44.93 0.76 18.38
CA ILE A 92 -43.59 0.18 18.19
C ILE A 92 -43.27 0.22 16.71
N ASN A 93 -42.29 1.06 16.35
CA ASN A 93 -41.85 1.22 14.98
C ASN A 93 -40.40 0.75 14.81
N ARG A 94 -40.05 0.35 13.58
CA ARG A 94 -38.67 0.04 13.23
C ARG A 94 -37.99 1.29 12.69
N GLY A 95 -36.83 1.62 13.26
CA GLY A 95 -36.03 2.79 12.90
C GLY A 95 -34.55 2.44 12.73
N ALA A 96 -33.75 3.41 12.27
CA ALA A 96 -32.31 3.27 12.20
C ALA A 96 -31.72 3.34 13.62
N THR A 97 -30.98 2.30 14.03
CA THR A 97 -30.24 2.31 15.31
C THR A 97 -29.11 3.34 15.34
N GLU A 98 -28.52 3.58 14.17
CA GLU A 98 -27.41 4.48 13.96
C GLU A 98 -27.57 5.13 12.58
N ILE A 99 -27.38 6.44 12.51
CA ILE A 99 -27.32 7.19 11.25
C ILE A 99 -25.85 7.48 10.97
N ARG A 100 -25.29 6.77 9.99
CA ARG A 100 -23.89 6.96 9.59
C ARG A 100 -23.80 7.94 8.43
N THR A 101 -22.84 8.84 8.53
CA THR A 101 -22.54 9.80 7.47
C THR A 101 -21.05 9.80 7.16
N GLU A 102 -20.71 9.90 5.88
CA GLU A 102 -19.34 10.06 5.41
C GLU A 102 -19.34 11.16 4.34
N ASN A 103 -18.48 12.18 4.50
CA ASN A 103 -18.45 13.35 3.60
C ASN A 103 -19.82 14.02 3.42
N ALA A 104 -20.61 14.11 4.50
CA ALA A 104 -21.98 14.65 4.50
C ALA A 104 -23.01 13.88 3.66
N LEU A 105 -22.70 12.64 3.27
CA LEU A 105 -23.64 11.72 2.62
C LEU A 105 -24.04 10.61 3.59
N LEU A 106 -25.29 10.15 3.51
CA LEU A 106 -25.73 8.97 4.26
C LEU A 106 -25.04 7.73 3.72
N SER A 107 -24.34 7.02 4.59
CA SER A 107 -23.47 5.91 4.20
C SER A 107 -23.88 4.62 4.87
N ALA A 108 -23.87 3.54 4.11
CA ALA A 108 -24.12 2.19 4.56
C ALA A 108 -22.87 1.34 4.34
N TYR A 109 -22.33 0.75 5.42
CA TYR A 109 -21.13 -0.10 5.32
C TYR A 109 -21.52 -1.56 5.17
N VAL A 110 -20.98 -2.19 4.12
CA VAL A 110 -21.06 -3.62 3.91
C VAL A 110 -19.70 -4.21 4.25
N TYR A 111 -19.58 -4.75 5.46
CA TYR A 111 -18.37 -5.44 5.88
C TYR A 111 -18.27 -6.80 5.21
N VAL A 112 -17.16 -7.03 4.53
CA VAL A 112 -16.84 -8.27 3.84
C VAL A 112 -15.56 -8.81 4.43
N ASP A 113 -15.63 -10.03 4.95
CA ASP A 113 -14.47 -10.78 5.42
C ASP A 113 -14.13 -11.86 4.40
N THR A 114 -12.87 -11.90 3.97
CA THR A 114 -12.38 -12.87 2.99
C THR A 114 -11.18 -13.60 3.56
N ARG A 115 -11.18 -14.93 3.39
CA ARG A 115 -10.03 -15.77 3.72
C ARG A 115 -8.99 -15.82 2.59
N ASN A 116 -9.30 -15.22 1.44
CA ASN A 116 -8.38 -15.19 0.31
C ASN A 116 -7.25 -14.19 0.58
N SER A 117 -6.01 -14.60 0.23
CA SER A 117 -4.82 -13.77 0.41
C SER A 117 -4.73 -12.64 -0.62
N ASP A 118 -5.32 -12.83 -1.81
CA ASP A 118 -5.37 -11.79 -2.84
C ASP A 118 -6.63 -10.91 -2.72
N LEU A 119 -6.49 -9.82 -1.98
CA LEU A 119 -7.52 -8.79 -1.86
C LEU A 119 -7.80 -8.07 -3.18
N GLY A 120 -6.79 -7.92 -4.05
CA GLY A 120 -6.92 -7.19 -5.30
C GLY A 120 -7.77 -7.91 -6.32
N GLU A 121 -7.53 -9.21 -6.48
CA GLU A 121 -8.36 -10.07 -7.33
C GLU A 121 -9.79 -10.14 -6.80
N TYR A 122 -9.95 -10.37 -5.49
CA TYR A 122 -11.26 -10.45 -4.86
C TYR A 122 -12.11 -9.20 -5.12
N VAL A 123 -11.56 -8.01 -4.85
CA VAL A 123 -12.30 -6.76 -5.04
C VAL A 123 -12.62 -6.50 -6.50
N ARG A 124 -11.73 -6.86 -7.44
CA ARG A 124 -12.00 -6.73 -8.88
C ARG A 124 -13.17 -7.60 -9.33
N LEU A 125 -13.23 -8.86 -8.87
CA LEU A 125 -14.34 -9.77 -9.16
C LEU A 125 -15.64 -9.30 -8.50
N ALA A 126 -15.56 -8.85 -7.25
CA ALA A 126 -16.71 -8.35 -6.53
C ALA A 126 -17.26 -7.04 -7.14
N GLN A 127 -16.38 -6.15 -7.62
CA GLN A 127 -16.77 -4.96 -8.39
C GLN A 127 -17.53 -5.31 -9.65
N ALA A 128 -17.04 -6.28 -10.43
CA ALA A 128 -17.71 -6.74 -11.64
C ALA A 128 -19.07 -7.36 -11.32
N ALA A 129 -19.13 -8.23 -10.31
CA ALA A 129 -20.38 -8.86 -9.89
C ALA A 129 -21.42 -7.85 -9.39
N VAL A 130 -21.02 -6.84 -8.61
CA VAL A 130 -21.94 -5.79 -8.14
C VAL A 130 -22.41 -4.91 -9.29
N ALA A 131 -21.53 -4.56 -10.23
CA ALA A 131 -21.90 -3.77 -11.40
C ALA A 131 -22.87 -4.51 -12.35
N GLU A 132 -22.80 -5.85 -12.40
CA GLU A 132 -23.71 -6.66 -13.22
C GLU A 132 -25.04 -6.95 -12.51
N ALA A 133 -25.01 -7.23 -11.20
CA ALA A 133 -26.18 -7.70 -10.46
C ALA A 133 -27.01 -6.59 -9.79
N VAL A 134 -26.45 -5.39 -9.62
CA VAL A 134 -27.09 -4.30 -8.87
C VAL A 134 -27.20 -3.05 -9.74
N ASP A 135 -28.43 -2.65 -10.04
CA ASP A 135 -28.71 -1.34 -10.63
C ASP A 135 -28.92 -0.32 -9.52
N PHE A 136 -28.12 0.74 -9.52
CA PHE A 136 -28.17 1.78 -8.49
C PHE A 136 -29.15 2.88 -8.91
N PRO A 137 -30.15 3.22 -8.07
CA PRO A 137 -31.00 4.37 -8.33
C PRO A 137 -30.18 5.66 -8.43
N PRO A 138 -30.65 6.69 -9.16
CA PRO A 138 -29.96 7.96 -9.26
C PRO A 138 -29.62 8.55 -7.88
N GLY A 139 -28.35 8.95 -7.69
CA GLY A 139 -27.84 9.50 -6.43
C GLY A 139 -27.21 8.48 -5.48
N TYR A 140 -27.30 7.17 -5.78
CA TYR A 140 -26.60 6.13 -5.04
C TYR A 140 -25.33 5.70 -5.79
N TYR A 141 -24.27 5.46 -5.04
CA TYR A 141 -23.04 4.86 -5.57
C TYR A 141 -22.42 3.95 -4.51
N ALA A 142 -21.70 2.93 -4.98
CA ALA A 142 -20.88 2.08 -4.14
C ALA A 142 -19.42 2.49 -4.25
N THR A 143 -18.75 2.63 -3.11
CA THR A 143 -17.30 2.82 -3.04
C THR A 143 -16.68 1.65 -2.29
N TRP A 144 -15.50 1.21 -2.74
CA TRP A 144 -14.75 0.12 -2.13
C TRP A 144 -13.66 0.70 -1.24
N SER A 145 -13.87 0.62 0.07
CA SER A 145 -12.99 1.20 1.09
C SER A 145 -12.19 0.12 1.84
N GLY A 146 -11.40 0.53 2.83
CA GLY A 146 -10.59 -0.34 3.67
C GLY A 146 -9.18 -0.57 3.13
N GLN A 147 -8.64 -1.78 3.32
CA GLN A 147 -7.28 -2.12 2.92
C GLN A 147 -7.03 -1.97 1.41
N TYR A 148 -8.09 -2.16 0.60
CA TYR A 148 -8.01 -2.02 -0.85
C TYR A 148 -7.73 -0.58 -1.29
N GLU A 149 -8.29 0.41 -0.61
CA GLU A 149 -8.04 1.82 -0.90
C GLU A 149 -6.56 2.17 -0.65
N TYR A 150 -6.00 1.71 0.48
CA TYR A 150 -4.58 1.88 0.78
C TYR A 150 -3.70 1.18 -0.27
N MET A 151 -4.09 0.00 -0.74
CA MET A 151 -3.39 -0.72 -1.80
C MET A 151 -3.41 0.05 -3.12
N GLN A 152 -4.55 0.62 -3.52
CA GLN A 152 -4.65 1.46 -4.72
C GLN A 152 -3.79 2.72 -4.62
N ARG A 153 -3.84 3.43 -3.48
CA ARG A 153 -2.99 4.60 -3.23
C ARG A 153 -1.51 4.24 -3.30
N ALA A 154 -1.11 3.09 -2.76
CA ALA A 154 0.26 2.62 -2.83
C ALA A 154 0.67 2.27 -4.27
N ALA A 155 -0.19 1.58 -5.03
CA ALA A 155 0.06 1.27 -6.43
C ALA A 155 0.21 2.54 -7.28
N ALA A 156 -0.64 3.55 -7.07
CA ALA A 156 -0.54 4.84 -7.74
C ALA A 156 0.79 5.55 -7.42
N LYS A 157 1.22 5.53 -6.16
CA LYS A 157 2.55 6.05 -5.77
C LYS A 157 3.69 5.27 -6.42
N MET A 158 3.61 3.94 -6.47
CA MET A 158 4.65 3.10 -7.08
C MET A 158 4.81 3.38 -8.59
N LYS A 159 3.72 3.71 -9.30
CA LYS A 159 3.79 4.16 -10.70
C LYS A 159 4.63 5.42 -10.90
N ILE A 160 4.79 6.25 -9.87
CA ILE A 160 5.63 7.46 -9.90
C ILE A 160 7.03 7.15 -9.35
N VAL A 161 7.11 6.43 -8.24
CA VAL A 161 8.37 6.13 -7.54
C VAL A 161 9.28 5.26 -8.40
N ILE A 162 8.77 4.22 -9.08
CA ILE A 162 9.60 3.30 -9.88
C ILE A 162 10.29 4.03 -11.06
N PRO A 163 9.61 4.83 -11.90
CA PRO A 163 10.29 5.61 -12.93
C PRO A 163 11.27 6.63 -12.35
N LEU A 164 10.92 7.28 -11.24
CA LEU A 164 11.77 8.27 -10.60
C LEU A 164 13.07 7.64 -10.06
N THR A 165 12.99 6.46 -9.45
CA THR A 165 14.19 5.76 -8.95
C THR A 165 15.06 5.27 -10.09
N LEU A 166 14.49 4.72 -11.16
CA LEU A 166 15.26 4.33 -12.36
C LEU A 166 15.93 5.55 -13.03
N LEU A 167 15.23 6.68 -13.10
CA LEU A 167 15.80 7.93 -13.60
C LEU A 167 16.94 8.43 -12.71
N LEU A 168 16.80 8.36 -11.39
CA LEU A 168 17.84 8.76 -10.45
C LEU A 168 19.06 7.84 -10.56
N ILE A 169 18.86 6.53 -10.64
CA ILE A 169 19.93 5.55 -10.88
C ILE A 169 20.63 5.89 -12.20
N PHE A 170 19.87 6.12 -13.28
CA PHE A 170 20.43 6.51 -14.58
C PHE A 170 21.29 7.77 -14.48
N LEU A 171 20.78 8.81 -13.81
CA LEU A 171 21.48 10.09 -13.63
C LEU A 171 22.79 9.90 -12.86
N LEU A 172 22.77 9.13 -11.77
CA LEU A 172 23.99 8.84 -11.01
C LEU A 172 25.01 8.05 -11.84
N LEU A 173 24.56 7.06 -12.60
CA LEU A 173 25.41 6.31 -13.52
C LEU A 173 25.98 7.20 -14.63
N TYR A 174 25.17 8.10 -15.17
CA TYR A 174 25.59 9.06 -16.19
C TYR A 174 26.62 10.06 -15.63
N LEU A 175 26.42 10.55 -14.41
CA LEU A 175 27.40 11.44 -13.75
C LEU A 175 28.72 10.73 -13.47
N ASN A 176 28.68 9.44 -13.14
CA ASN A 176 29.87 8.62 -12.90
C ASN A 176 30.68 8.36 -14.17
N PHE A 177 30.03 7.89 -15.25
CA PHE A 177 30.73 7.50 -16.48
C PHE A 177 30.84 8.62 -17.52
N ARG A 178 30.01 9.66 -17.42
CA ARG A 178 29.84 10.75 -18.41
C ARG A 178 29.57 10.25 -19.83
N ARG A 179 29.05 9.03 -19.98
CA ARG A 179 28.77 8.40 -21.26
C ARG A 179 27.48 7.58 -21.18
N VAL A 180 26.58 7.86 -22.12
CA VAL A 180 25.24 7.26 -22.17
C VAL A 180 25.29 5.75 -22.44
N SER A 181 26.21 5.29 -23.28
CA SER A 181 26.33 3.87 -23.65
C SER A 181 26.65 3.00 -22.43
N GLU A 182 27.68 3.38 -21.66
CA GLU A 182 28.11 2.69 -20.46
C GLU A 182 27.01 2.68 -19.38
N SER A 183 26.31 3.80 -19.19
CA SER A 183 25.17 3.87 -18.27
C SER A 183 24.01 2.95 -18.70
N LEU A 184 23.71 2.84 -20.00
CA LEU A 184 22.69 1.93 -20.53
C LEU A 184 23.07 0.45 -20.36
N ILE A 185 24.35 0.10 -20.57
CA ILE A 185 24.84 -1.28 -20.34
C ILE A 185 24.61 -1.68 -18.88
N VAL A 186 24.92 -0.79 -17.94
CA VAL A 186 24.68 -1.04 -16.51
C VAL A 186 23.18 -1.06 -16.21
N MET A 187 22.39 -0.15 -16.78
CA MET A 187 20.93 -0.13 -16.57
C MET A 187 20.26 -1.43 -17.02
N LEU A 188 20.81 -2.09 -18.03
CA LEU A 188 20.32 -3.38 -18.49
C LEU A 188 20.44 -4.46 -17.39
N SER A 189 21.35 -4.34 -16.43
CA SER A 189 21.47 -5.30 -15.32
C SER A 189 20.22 -5.33 -14.42
N VAL A 190 19.46 -4.24 -14.37
CA VAL A 190 18.30 -4.10 -13.49
C VAL A 190 17.15 -5.04 -13.91
N PRO A 191 16.60 -4.98 -15.15
CA PRO A 191 15.56 -5.90 -15.60
C PRO A 191 15.89 -7.37 -15.36
N PHE A 192 17.14 -7.76 -15.56
CA PHE A 192 17.57 -9.13 -15.38
C PHE A 192 17.68 -9.55 -13.92
N ALA A 193 18.10 -8.64 -13.02
CA ALA A 193 18.05 -8.91 -11.59
C ALA A 193 16.60 -9.11 -11.11
N LEU A 194 15.65 -8.33 -11.66
CA LEU A 194 14.23 -8.49 -11.34
C LEU A 194 13.72 -9.90 -11.64
N VAL A 195 14.18 -10.54 -12.72
CA VAL A 195 13.76 -11.90 -13.12
C VAL A 195 14.01 -12.91 -12.00
N GLY A 196 15.20 -12.91 -11.39
CA GLY A 196 15.50 -13.83 -10.29
C GLY A 196 14.70 -13.54 -9.03
N GLY A 197 14.44 -12.26 -8.74
CA GLY A 197 13.58 -11.87 -7.62
C GLY A 197 12.15 -12.35 -7.81
N ILE A 198 11.58 -12.18 -9.02
CA ILE A 198 10.24 -12.67 -9.38
C ILE A 198 10.17 -14.19 -9.27
N TRP A 199 11.17 -14.91 -9.77
CA TRP A 199 11.24 -16.37 -9.67
C TRP A 199 11.23 -16.87 -8.24
N LEU A 200 12.02 -16.26 -7.35
CA LEU A 200 12.06 -16.67 -5.95
C LEU A 200 10.75 -16.35 -5.23
N MET A 201 10.12 -15.21 -5.53
CA MET A 201 8.80 -14.90 -4.96
C MET A 201 7.74 -15.90 -5.41
N TRP A 202 7.75 -16.29 -6.68
CA TRP A 202 6.83 -17.30 -7.21
C TRP A 202 7.07 -18.66 -6.54
N ALA A 203 8.32 -19.07 -6.35
CA ALA A 203 8.66 -20.31 -5.65
C ALA A 203 8.27 -20.30 -4.16
N LEU A 204 8.21 -19.13 -3.53
CA LEU A 204 7.82 -18.95 -2.12
C LEU A 204 6.34 -18.58 -1.93
N ASP A 205 5.56 -18.50 -3.01
CA ASP A 205 4.15 -18.10 -3.01
C ASP A 205 3.91 -16.71 -2.38
N TYR A 206 4.84 -15.78 -2.62
CA TYR A 206 4.72 -14.41 -2.12
C TYR A 206 3.98 -13.52 -3.11
N HIS A 207 2.94 -12.85 -2.61
CA HIS A 207 2.13 -11.91 -3.37
C HIS A 207 2.84 -10.57 -3.54
N LEU A 208 2.51 -9.86 -4.63
CA LEU A 208 3.02 -8.52 -4.85
C LEU A 208 2.49 -7.57 -3.77
N SER A 209 3.39 -6.88 -3.08
CA SER A 209 3.06 -5.95 -2.00
C SER A 209 4.01 -4.76 -2.00
N VAL A 210 3.69 -3.74 -1.19
CA VAL A 210 4.56 -2.58 -1.01
C VAL A 210 5.94 -3.00 -0.48
N ALA A 211 5.98 -3.97 0.44
CA ALA A 211 7.22 -4.53 0.98
C ALA A 211 8.10 -5.15 -0.12
N VAL A 212 7.49 -5.96 -1.00
CA VAL A 212 8.17 -6.56 -2.16
C VAL A 212 8.71 -5.49 -3.11
N ALA A 213 7.92 -4.45 -3.41
CA ALA A 213 8.35 -3.37 -4.30
C ALA A 213 9.58 -2.62 -3.74
N VAL A 214 9.63 -2.38 -2.43
CA VAL A 214 10.82 -1.82 -1.76
C VAL A 214 12.02 -2.75 -1.93
N GLY A 215 11.83 -4.06 -1.77
CA GLY A 215 12.87 -5.07 -2.02
C GLY A 215 13.42 -5.03 -3.46
N PHE A 216 12.56 -4.86 -4.47
CA PHE A 216 13.00 -4.71 -5.87
C PHE A 216 13.75 -3.41 -6.15
N ILE A 217 13.36 -2.30 -5.50
CA ILE A 217 14.08 -1.03 -5.60
C ILE A 217 15.49 -1.17 -5.00
N ALA A 218 15.60 -1.80 -3.83
CA ALA A 218 16.89 -2.09 -3.20
C ALA A 218 17.75 -3.00 -4.09
N LEU A 219 17.15 -4.06 -4.65
CA LEU A 219 17.82 -4.94 -5.61
C LEU A 219 18.33 -4.19 -6.84
N ALA A 220 17.54 -3.27 -7.41
CA ALA A 220 17.96 -2.46 -8.55
C ALA A 220 19.22 -1.64 -8.24
N GLY A 221 19.30 -1.06 -7.03
CA GLY A 221 20.49 -0.35 -6.56
C GLY A 221 21.73 -1.25 -6.47
N VAL A 222 21.60 -2.43 -5.85
CA VAL A 222 22.71 -3.40 -5.74
C VAL A 222 23.12 -3.97 -7.10
N ALA A 223 22.15 -4.21 -7.99
CA ALA A 223 22.41 -4.65 -9.36
C ALA A 223 23.16 -3.58 -10.16
N ALA A 224 22.79 -2.31 -10.01
CA ALA A 224 23.50 -1.19 -10.59
C ALA A 224 24.92 -1.07 -10.02
N GLU A 225 25.10 -1.11 -8.70
CA GLU A 225 26.41 -1.08 -8.04
C GLU A 225 27.34 -2.16 -8.58
N THR A 226 26.88 -3.41 -8.61
CA THR A 226 27.71 -4.52 -9.07
C THR A 226 27.97 -4.48 -10.57
N GLY A 227 27.07 -3.90 -11.36
CA GLY A 227 27.26 -3.65 -12.79
C GLY A 227 28.28 -2.55 -13.08
N VAL A 228 28.25 -1.44 -12.32
CA VAL A 228 29.23 -0.34 -12.40
C VAL A 228 30.64 -0.88 -12.23
N ILE A 229 30.86 -1.65 -11.16
CA ILE A 229 32.20 -2.10 -10.85
C ILE A 229 32.71 -3.09 -11.90
N MET A 230 31.84 -3.94 -12.45
CA MET A 230 32.23 -4.81 -13.58
C MET A 230 32.68 -4.00 -14.79
N LEU A 231 31.94 -2.94 -15.14
CA LEU A 231 32.28 -2.08 -16.27
C LEU A 231 33.62 -1.35 -16.05
N ILE A 232 33.86 -0.82 -14.85
CA ILE A 232 35.14 -0.16 -14.51
C ILE A 232 36.32 -1.12 -14.69
N TYR A 233 36.20 -2.38 -14.26
CA TYR A 233 37.28 -3.37 -14.43
C TYR A 233 37.51 -3.72 -15.91
N LEU A 234 36.45 -3.85 -16.70
CA LEU A 234 36.55 -4.09 -18.14
C LEU A 234 37.18 -2.90 -18.89
N ASP A 235 36.84 -1.67 -18.50
CA ASP A 235 37.46 -0.45 -19.03
C ASP A 235 38.96 -0.41 -18.64
N GLN A 236 39.30 -0.66 -17.37
CA GLN A 236 40.70 -0.69 -16.91
C GLN A 236 41.54 -1.78 -17.58
N ALA A 237 40.97 -2.98 -17.78
CA ALA A 237 41.64 -4.06 -18.48
C ALA A 237 41.90 -3.71 -19.95
N LEU A 238 40.90 -3.11 -20.62
CA LEU A 238 41.04 -2.63 -21.99
C LEU A 238 42.06 -1.49 -22.11
N GLU A 239 42.08 -0.56 -21.16
CA GLU A 239 43.02 0.57 -21.12
C GLU A 239 44.46 0.09 -20.96
N LYS A 240 44.72 -0.86 -20.05
CA LYS A 240 46.04 -1.49 -19.88
C LYS A 240 46.54 -2.15 -21.17
N VAL A 241 45.67 -2.90 -21.86
CA VAL A 241 46.03 -3.56 -23.13
C VAL A 241 46.26 -2.52 -24.24
N ALA A 242 45.43 -1.47 -24.29
CA ALA A 242 45.56 -0.38 -25.25
C ALA A 242 46.87 0.41 -25.05
N GLU A 243 47.27 0.69 -23.81
CA GLU A 243 48.55 1.35 -23.48
C GLU A 243 49.74 0.49 -23.89
N ALA A 244 49.73 -0.81 -23.57
CA ALA A 244 50.79 -1.74 -23.96
C ALA A 244 50.95 -1.82 -25.49
N ARG A 245 49.84 -1.83 -26.24
CA ARG A 245 49.85 -1.84 -27.72
C ARG A 245 50.29 -0.50 -28.31
N ARG A 246 49.86 0.63 -27.73
CA ARG A 246 50.34 1.97 -28.13
C ARG A 246 51.84 2.13 -27.91
N ALA A 247 52.38 1.64 -26.80
CA ALA A 247 53.83 1.62 -26.56
C ALA A 247 54.60 0.79 -27.60
N GLN A 248 53.95 -0.21 -28.21
CA GLN A 248 54.47 -1.03 -29.30
C GLN A 248 54.14 -0.47 -30.70
N GLY A 249 53.49 0.69 -30.80
CA GLY A 249 53.07 1.30 -32.07
C GLY A 249 52.02 0.51 -32.85
N ARG A 250 51.33 -0.45 -32.21
CA ARG A 250 50.33 -1.33 -32.86
C ARG A 250 48.90 -0.87 -32.53
N PRO A 251 47.97 -0.94 -33.51
CA PRO A 251 46.55 -0.73 -33.24
C PRO A 251 45.99 -1.89 -32.39
N VAL A 252 44.95 -1.61 -31.61
CA VAL A 252 44.27 -2.62 -30.78
C VAL A 252 43.51 -3.60 -31.69
N SER A 253 43.84 -4.88 -31.60
CA SER A 253 43.18 -5.96 -32.36
C SER A 253 41.88 -6.43 -31.69
N LEU A 254 41.07 -7.22 -32.41
CA LEU A 254 39.90 -7.89 -31.85
C LEU A 254 40.29 -8.97 -30.84
N ASP A 255 41.42 -9.65 -31.04
CA ASP A 255 41.94 -10.65 -30.09
C ASP A 255 42.38 -9.98 -28.79
N ASP A 256 43.02 -8.81 -28.88
CA ASP A 256 43.41 -8.00 -27.72
C ASP A 256 42.19 -7.56 -26.88
N LEU A 257 41.06 -7.27 -27.55
CA LEU A 257 39.80 -6.94 -26.87
C LEU A 257 39.25 -8.17 -26.12
N GLN A 258 39.32 -9.36 -26.72
CA GLN A 258 38.87 -10.59 -26.06
C GLN A 258 39.74 -10.91 -24.85
N ASP A 259 41.07 -10.84 -24.99
CA ASP A 259 42.01 -11.10 -23.91
C ASP A 259 41.82 -10.12 -22.74
N ALA A 260 41.62 -8.83 -23.04
CA ALA A 260 41.32 -7.81 -22.03
C ALA A 260 40.02 -8.12 -21.27
N ILE A 261 38.97 -8.53 -21.99
CA ILE A 261 37.67 -8.85 -21.38
C ILE A 261 37.77 -10.11 -20.52
N VAL A 262 38.47 -11.15 -20.99
CA VAL A 262 38.66 -12.39 -20.22
C VAL A 262 39.46 -12.11 -18.95
N SER A 263 40.59 -11.40 -19.06
CA SER A 263 41.39 -11.02 -17.89
C SER A 263 40.59 -10.17 -16.90
N GLY A 264 39.90 -9.14 -17.39
CA GLY A 264 39.09 -8.24 -16.56
C GLY A 264 37.90 -8.95 -15.89
N ALA A 265 37.28 -9.91 -16.58
CA ALA A 265 36.19 -10.71 -16.03
C ALA A 265 36.67 -11.67 -14.92
N VAL A 266 37.81 -12.35 -15.13
CA VAL A 266 38.39 -13.28 -14.15
C VAL A 266 38.78 -12.56 -12.86
N ASP A 267 39.43 -11.40 -12.97
CA ASP A 267 39.81 -10.58 -11.80
C ASP A 267 38.60 -10.15 -10.96
N ARG A 268 37.41 -10.10 -11.57
CA ARG A 268 36.18 -9.67 -10.90
C ARG A 268 35.41 -10.80 -10.21
N VAL A 269 35.66 -12.07 -10.54
CA VAL A 269 34.92 -13.20 -9.97
C VAL A 269 35.00 -13.19 -8.44
N ARG A 270 36.20 -13.02 -7.86
CA ARG A 270 36.37 -13.03 -6.40
C ARG A 270 35.62 -11.88 -5.70
N PRO A 271 35.81 -10.60 -6.07
CA PRO A 271 35.04 -9.50 -5.48
C PRO A 271 33.52 -9.62 -5.68
N LYS A 272 33.05 -10.06 -6.86
CA LYS A 272 31.60 -10.22 -7.10
C LYS A 272 31.02 -11.31 -6.20
N MET A 273 31.69 -12.45 -6.08
CA MET A 273 31.24 -13.55 -5.22
C MET A 273 31.23 -13.13 -3.74
N MET A 274 32.18 -12.32 -3.28
CA MET A 274 32.17 -11.79 -1.91
C MET A 274 30.89 -11.00 -1.63
N THR A 275 30.50 -10.07 -2.51
CA THR A 275 29.28 -9.27 -2.34
C THR A 275 28.03 -10.14 -2.38
N VAL A 276 27.95 -11.07 -3.34
CA VAL A 276 26.78 -11.95 -3.50
C VAL A 276 26.60 -12.83 -2.27
N VAL A 277 27.68 -13.45 -1.79
CA VAL A 277 27.65 -14.31 -0.60
C VAL A 277 27.33 -13.49 0.64
N ALA A 278 27.93 -12.31 0.83
CA ALA A 278 27.67 -11.47 1.99
C ALA A 278 26.20 -11.02 2.06
N ILE A 279 25.64 -10.54 0.94
CA ILE A 279 24.23 -10.12 0.87
C ILE A 279 23.31 -11.32 1.07
N THR A 280 23.58 -12.44 0.40
CA THR A 280 22.75 -13.64 0.53
C THR A 280 22.78 -14.18 1.95
N ALA A 281 23.97 -14.33 2.56
CA ALA A 281 24.13 -14.81 3.92
C ALA A 281 23.56 -13.84 4.98
N GLY A 282 23.59 -12.54 4.73
CA GLY A 282 22.96 -11.54 5.60
C GLY A 282 21.44 -11.53 5.55
N LEU A 283 20.86 -11.83 4.37
CA LEU A 283 19.40 -11.81 4.16
C LEU A 283 18.72 -13.17 4.40
N LEU A 284 19.45 -14.28 4.27
CA LEU A 284 18.92 -15.64 4.49
C LEU A 284 18.27 -15.82 5.88
N PRO A 285 18.87 -15.35 6.99
CA PRO A 285 18.26 -15.48 8.32
C PRO A 285 16.95 -14.70 8.44
N ILE A 286 16.83 -13.55 7.77
CA ILE A 286 15.60 -12.76 7.73
C ILE A 286 14.49 -13.54 7.02
N MET A 287 14.83 -14.25 5.93
CA MET A 287 13.89 -15.11 5.22
C MET A 287 13.35 -16.27 6.08
N TRP A 288 14.15 -16.80 7.00
CA TRP A 288 13.72 -17.89 7.89
C TRP A 288 13.12 -17.44 9.23
N SER A 289 13.27 -16.17 9.63
CA SER A 289 12.75 -15.66 10.90
C SER A 289 11.24 -15.86 11.05
N THR A 290 10.75 -16.54 12.08
CA THR A 290 9.31 -16.81 12.33
C THR A 290 8.68 -15.86 13.35
N GLY A 291 9.42 -14.88 13.86
CA GLY A 291 8.96 -13.97 14.92
C GLY A 291 7.96 -12.91 14.45
N ALA A 292 7.49 -12.10 15.40
CA ALA A 292 6.63 -10.95 15.10
C ALA A 292 7.30 -10.00 14.08
N GLY A 293 6.53 -9.54 13.09
CA GLY A 293 7.03 -8.68 12.01
C GLY A 293 7.80 -9.39 10.89
N SER A 294 8.04 -10.71 11.00
CA SER A 294 8.73 -11.48 9.96
C SER A 294 7.99 -11.49 8.62
N GLU A 295 6.66 -11.41 8.63
CA GLU A 295 5.85 -11.41 7.41
C GLU A 295 6.21 -10.26 6.46
N VAL A 296 6.57 -9.09 7.02
CA VAL A 296 6.96 -7.92 6.23
C VAL A 296 8.42 -8.04 5.80
N THR A 297 9.33 -8.40 6.73
CA THR A 297 10.77 -8.42 6.44
C THR A 297 11.16 -9.54 5.47
N ARG A 298 10.54 -10.71 5.54
CA ARG A 298 10.70 -11.80 4.56
C ARG A 298 10.34 -11.36 3.14
N ARG A 299 9.25 -10.61 3.00
CA ARG A 299 8.76 -10.08 1.71
C ARG A 299 9.65 -8.99 1.14
N ILE A 300 10.34 -8.22 1.97
CA ILE A 300 11.38 -7.26 1.54
C ILE A 300 12.65 -8.01 1.09
N ALA A 301 13.05 -9.05 1.81
CA ALA A 301 14.30 -9.77 1.58
C ALA A 301 14.27 -10.71 0.36
N ALA A 302 13.15 -11.39 0.11
CA ALA A 302 13.05 -12.40 -0.94
C ALA A 302 13.42 -11.88 -2.34
N PRO A 303 12.93 -10.72 -2.82
CA PRO A 303 13.34 -10.17 -4.12
C PRO A 303 14.86 -9.96 -4.22
N MET A 304 15.49 -9.48 -3.15
CA MET A 304 16.93 -9.22 -3.11
C MET A 304 17.72 -10.53 -3.23
N VAL A 305 17.38 -11.56 -2.47
CA VAL A 305 18.09 -12.86 -2.50
C VAL A 305 17.97 -13.53 -3.87
N GLY A 306 16.75 -13.64 -4.41
CA GLY A 306 16.53 -14.23 -5.73
C GLY A 306 17.18 -13.41 -6.85
N GLY A 307 17.10 -12.09 -6.73
CA GLY A 307 17.72 -11.17 -7.67
C GLY A 307 19.23 -11.24 -7.69
N MET A 308 19.88 -11.43 -6.54
CA MET A 308 21.34 -11.60 -6.47
C MET A 308 21.84 -12.85 -7.18
N ALA A 309 21.09 -13.96 -7.10
CA ALA A 309 21.42 -15.19 -7.83
C ALA A 309 21.42 -14.95 -9.35
N SER A 310 20.33 -14.39 -9.88
CA SER A 310 20.23 -14.06 -11.32
C SER A 310 21.22 -12.98 -11.77
N SER A 311 21.40 -11.93 -10.96
CA SER A 311 22.35 -10.84 -11.21
C SER A 311 23.78 -11.33 -11.32
N THR A 312 24.16 -12.38 -10.58
CA THR A 312 25.53 -12.93 -10.61
C THR A 312 25.85 -13.53 -11.97
N VAL A 313 24.99 -14.44 -12.45
CA VAL A 313 25.11 -15.06 -13.77
C VAL A 313 25.14 -13.98 -14.84
N LEU A 314 24.26 -13.01 -14.73
CA LEU A 314 24.15 -11.94 -15.70
C LEU A 314 25.37 -11.00 -15.72
N THR A 315 25.84 -10.57 -14.55
CA THR A 315 26.97 -9.63 -14.45
C THR A 315 28.24 -10.28 -14.99
N LEU A 316 28.45 -11.58 -14.75
CA LEU A 316 29.66 -12.29 -15.17
C LEU A 316 29.62 -12.72 -16.65
N VAL A 317 28.44 -12.92 -17.23
CA VAL A 317 28.29 -13.39 -18.62
C VAL A 317 27.82 -12.28 -19.55
N VAL A 318 26.70 -11.65 -19.24
CA VAL A 318 26.02 -10.74 -20.18
C VAL A 318 26.70 -9.38 -20.27
N ILE A 319 27.18 -8.81 -19.15
CA ILE A 319 27.89 -7.51 -19.21
C ILE A 319 29.16 -7.58 -20.07
N PRO A 320 30.07 -8.57 -19.91
CA PRO A 320 31.22 -8.73 -20.80
C PRO A 320 30.84 -8.87 -22.28
N VAL A 321 29.82 -9.67 -22.58
CA VAL A 321 29.36 -9.89 -23.96
C VAL A 321 28.84 -8.60 -24.59
N ILE A 322 27.98 -7.86 -23.87
CA ILE A 322 27.43 -6.60 -24.38
C ILE A 322 28.53 -5.55 -24.51
N TYR A 323 29.43 -5.47 -23.53
CA TYR A 323 30.59 -4.59 -23.59
C TYR A 323 31.48 -4.91 -24.80
N ALA A 324 31.74 -6.20 -25.08
CA ALA A 324 32.48 -6.64 -26.27
C ALA A 324 31.80 -6.18 -27.57
N LEU A 325 30.48 -6.34 -27.68
CA LEU A 325 29.71 -5.93 -28.85
C LEU A 325 29.78 -4.41 -29.07
N VAL A 326 29.63 -3.62 -28.01
CA VAL A 326 29.68 -2.15 -28.09
C VAL A 326 31.08 -1.67 -28.47
N LYS A 327 32.12 -2.18 -27.81
CA LYS A 327 33.52 -1.79 -28.10
C LYS A 327 33.98 -2.28 -29.46
N ARG A 328 33.56 -3.46 -29.93
CA ARG A 328 33.82 -3.95 -31.29
C ARG A 328 33.29 -2.97 -32.35
N HIS A 329 32.07 -2.47 -32.18
CA HIS A 329 31.50 -1.48 -33.10
C HIS A 329 32.26 -0.14 -33.05
N GLN A 330 32.73 0.29 -31.88
CA GLN A 330 33.55 1.50 -31.74
C GLN A 330 34.94 1.33 -32.41
N LEU A 331 35.61 0.20 -32.21
CA LEU A 331 36.88 -0.15 -32.86
C LEU A 331 36.75 -0.23 -34.38
N ALA A 332 35.68 -0.87 -34.88
CA ALA A 332 35.40 -0.94 -36.32
C ALA A 332 35.20 0.46 -36.93
N ARG A 333 34.51 1.37 -36.22
CA ARG A 333 34.34 2.77 -36.68
C ARG A 333 35.64 3.58 -36.66
N ILE A 334 36.50 3.36 -35.69
CA ILE A 334 37.80 4.05 -35.59
C ILE A 334 38.75 3.57 -36.70
N ASN A 335 38.81 2.26 -36.94
CA ASN A 335 39.66 1.68 -37.99
C ASN A 335 39.12 1.95 -39.41
N ALA A 336 37.83 2.28 -39.57
CA ALA A 336 37.23 2.62 -40.86
C ALA A 336 37.40 4.10 -41.27
N ARG A 337 37.94 4.98 -40.41
CA ARG A 337 38.30 6.35 -40.83
C ARG A 337 39.61 6.30 -41.63
N PRO A 338 39.61 6.62 -42.93
CA PRO A 338 40.82 6.59 -43.72
C PRO A 338 41.81 7.64 -43.20
N THR A 339 43.06 7.23 -43.11
CA THR A 339 44.26 8.04 -42.85
C THR A 339 44.45 9.08 -43.99
N ALA A 340 43.62 10.11 -44.06
CA ALA A 340 43.69 11.13 -45.13
C ALA A 340 44.66 12.30 -44.81
N GLU A 341 45.35 12.29 -43.66
CA GLU A 341 46.11 13.46 -43.19
C GLU A 341 47.61 13.19 -42.94
N ARG A 342 48.16 12.11 -43.50
CA ARG A 342 49.62 11.86 -43.52
C ARG A 342 50.17 11.90 -44.95
N ALA A 343 49.93 13.01 -45.63
CA ALA A 343 50.77 13.44 -46.75
C ALA A 343 51.29 14.82 -46.39
N GLY A 344 52.32 14.86 -45.55
CA GLY A 344 53.17 16.05 -45.45
C GLY A 344 53.83 16.28 -46.81
N PRO A 345 53.99 17.54 -47.25
CA PRO A 345 54.82 17.83 -48.39
C PRO A 345 56.28 17.75 -47.95
N ASP A 346 57.07 16.88 -48.57
CA ASP A 346 58.53 16.92 -48.50
C ASP A 346 59.08 16.56 -49.88
N PRO A 347 60.20 17.17 -50.36
CA PRO A 347 60.85 18.42 -49.95
C PRO A 347 60.70 19.56 -50.97
#